data_AF-A0A947RCQ4-F1
#
_entry.id   AF-A0A947RCQ4-F1
#
_cell.length_a   1.000
_cell.length_b   1.000
_cell.length_c   1.000
_cell.angle_alpha   90.00
_cell.angle_beta   90.00
_cell.angle_gamma   90.00
#
_symmetry.space_group_name_H-M   'P 1'
#
loop_
_entity.id
_entity.type
_entity.pdbx_description
1 polymer ?
#
loop_
_entity_poly.entity_id
_entity_poly.type
_entity_poly.pdbx_seq_one_letter_code
_entity_poly.pdbx_strand_id
1 'polypeptide(L)'
;MKPGKDRFTRLREASPDIFKILQNADSLEKAREQVFYYCYMLDRELREGVRGLHPLEWSNAIECLQVFKNMLSRRNERLAGESSLKYLWMIAQKDPEITRQNISHGFFEEFIRLFKGMHGNSNLYSQKDTPSFVKYQGRKAANLRSEELDRISQYAESFIKRYKSGLDENIIRIQEENQKRILGYFKANKDDWKDWKWQIRNVIRDSKTLSDLVEITDESRQAVDIAIGNRIPFGITPYYLSLMDSKLG
;
A
#
# COMPACT_ATOMS: atom_id res chain seq x y z
N MET A 1 7.08 8.99 -19.93
CA MET A 1 6.75 9.28 -18.52
C MET A 1 7.27 10.67 -18.21
N LYS A 2 6.43 11.62 -17.75
CA LYS A 2 6.93 12.92 -17.28
C LYS A 2 7.88 12.67 -16.11
N PRO A 3 9.07 13.30 -16.03
CA PRO A 3 9.94 13.15 -14.88
C PRO A 3 9.13 13.51 -13.63
N GLY A 4 9.01 12.55 -12.72
CA GLY A 4 8.20 12.73 -11.51
C GLY A 4 8.73 13.94 -10.74
N LYS A 5 7.82 14.86 -10.39
CA LYS A 5 8.19 16.01 -9.54
C LYS A 5 8.89 15.50 -8.29
N ASP A 6 9.96 16.19 -7.89
CA ASP A 6 10.68 15.91 -6.65
C ASP A 6 9.72 15.82 -5.44
N ARG A 7 9.97 14.88 -4.54
CA ARG A 7 9.09 14.54 -3.41
C ARG A 7 8.87 15.73 -2.47
N PHE A 8 9.88 16.57 -2.28
CA PHE A 8 9.75 17.78 -1.46
C PHE A 8 8.86 18.82 -2.14
N THR A 9 8.96 18.93 -3.47
CA THR A 9 8.09 19.80 -4.26
C THR A 9 6.63 19.35 -4.18
N ARG A 10 6.37 18.05 -4.34
CA ARG A 10 5.01 17.49 -4.20
C ARG A 10 4.41 17.71 -2.82
N LEU A 11 5.22 17.59 -1.77
CA LEU A 11 4.79 17.84 -0.38
C LEU A 11 4.40 19.31 -0.18
N ARG A 12 5.21 20.26 -0.68
CA ARG A 12 4.89 21.69 -0.60
C ARG A 12 3.64 22.06 -1.39
N GLU A 13 3.47 21.49 -2.58
CA GLU A 13 2.28 21.69 -3.42
C GLU A 13 1.00 21.14 -2.78
N ALA A 14 1.10 20.14 -1.90
CA ALA A 14 -0.06 19.54 -1.24
C ALA A 14 -0.68 20.44 -0.15
N SER A 15 0.10 21.30 0.50
CA SER A 15 -0.42 22.38 1.35
C SER A 15 0.56 23.57 1.40
N PRO A 16 0.42 24.52 0.45
CA PRO A 16 1.28 25.71 0.43
C PRO A 16 1.17 26.57 1.69
N ASP A 17 -0.03 26.65 2.29
CA ASP A 17 -0.30 27.47 3.48
C ASP A 17 0.44 26.95 4.71
N ILE A 18 0.41 25.64 4.96
CA ILE A 18 1.18 25.03 6.05
C ILE A 18 2.68 25.30 5.84
N PHE A 19 3.20 25.13 4.62
CA PHE A 19 4.62 25.40 4.37
C PHE A 19 4.99 26.87 4.53
N LYS A 20 4.11 27.80 4.18
CA LYS A 20 4.30 29.23 4.44
C LYS A 20 4.33 29.52 5.94
N ILE A 21 3.47 28.88 6.73
CA ILE A 21 3.48 28.99 8.20
C ILE A 21 4.81 28.46 8.76
N LEU A 22 5.22 27.26 8.34
CA LEU A 22 6.45 26.63 8.83
C LEU A 22 7.71 27.45 8.50
N GLN A 23 7.77 28.05 7.30
CA GLN A 23 8.89 28.90 6.88
C GLN A 23 9.03 30.18 7.70
N ASN A 24 7.90 30.79 8.06
CA ASN A 24 7.87 32.05 8.80
C ASN A 24 7.94 31.87 10.32
N ALA A 25 7.98 30.64 10.81
CA ALA A 25 8.00 30.35 12.24
C ALA A 25 9.43 30.38 12.79
N ASP A 26 9.64 31.25 13.79
CA ASP A 26 10.94 31.45 14.45
C ASP A 26 11.38 30.25 15.31
N SER A 27 10.43 29.41 15.73
CA SER A 27 10.70 28.22 16.53
C SER A 27 9.71 27.09 16.23
N LEU A 28 10.07 25.86 16.61
CA LEU A 28 9.21 24.70 16.47
C LEU A 28 7.90 24.86 17.26
N GLU A 29 7.96 25.49 18.43
CA GLU A 29 6.79 25.80 19.25
C GLU A 29 5.87 26.80 18.56
N LYS A 30 6.44 27.84 17.93
CA LYS A 30 5.65 28.83 17.20
C LYS A 30 5.03 28.24 15.94
N ALA A 31 5.78 27.41 15.22
CA ALA A 31 5.28 26.62 14.10
C ALA A 31 4.09 25.76 14.53
N ARG A 32 4.20 25.09 15.68
CA ARG A 32 3.12 24.25 16.23
C ARG A 32 1.85 25.06 16.50
N GLU A 33 1.98 26.16 17.22
CA GLU A 33 0.85 27.04 17.55
C GLU A 33 0.14 27.54 16.27
N GLN A 34 0.90 28.04 15.30
CA GLN A 34 0.36 28.58 14.06
C GLN A 34 -0.29 27.49 13.18
N VAL A 35 0.30 26.28 13.11
CA VAL A 35 -0.30 25.16 12.38
C VAL A 35 -1.58 24.68 13.06
N PHE A 36 -1.63 24.63 14.40
CA PHE A 36 -2.88 24.33 15.12
C PHE A 36 -3.96 25.38 14.85
N TYR A 37 -3.61 26.66 14.85
CA TYR A 37 -4.53 27.74 14.51
C TYR A 37 -5.05 27.60 13.07
N TYR A 38 -4.18 27.29 12.11
CA TYR A 38 -4.59 27.00 10.74
C TYR A 38 -5.56 25.82 10.66
N CYS A 39 -5.30 24.72 11.38
CA CYS A 39 -6.20 23.57 11.42
C CYS A 39 -7.57 23.92 12.01
N TYR A 40 -7.60 24.80 13.03
CA TYR A 40 -8.85 25.29 13.62
C TYR A 40 -9.67 26.13 12.62
N MET A 41 -9.00 27.03 11.89
CA MET A 41 -9.66 27.84 10.86
C MET A 41 -10.21 26.98 9.73
N LEU A 42 -9.46 25.98 9.27
CA LEU A 42 -9.90 25.06 8.23
C LEU A 42 -11.06 24.17 8.69
N ASP A 43 -11.03 23.67 9.93
CA ASP A 43 -12.17 22.92 10.53
C ASP A 43 -13.44 23.78 10.60
N ARG A 44 -13.31 25.05 10.99
CA ARG A 44 -14.42 26.00 11.00
C ARG A 44 -14.99 26.23 9.59
N GLU A 45 -14.14 26.49 8.60
CA GLU A 45 -14.56 26.68 7.20
C GLU A 45 -15.32 25.46 6.67
N LEU A 46 -14.81 24.25 6.94
CA LEU A 46 -15.48 23.00 6.56
C LEU A 46 -16.86 22.86 7.21
N ARG A 47 -17.04 23.32 8.45
CA ARG A 47 -18.32 23.27 9.17
C ARG A 47 -19.31 24.34 8.74
N GLU A 48 -18.84 25.50 8.31
CA GLU A 48 -19.68 26.55 7.71
C GLU A 48 -20.25 26.11 6.35
N GLY A 49 -19.57 25.16 5.69
CA GLY A 49 -20.05 24.48 4.49
C GLY A 49 -19.33 24.95 3.24
N VAL A 50 -18.51 24.07 2.66
CA VAL A 50 -17.79 24.34 1.42
C VAL A 50 -18.66 23.98 0.21
N ARG A 51 -18.95 24.96 -0.65
CA ARG A 51 -19.79 24.77 -1.83
C ARG A 51 -19.16 23.74 -2.78
N GLY A 52 -19.91 22.70 -3.12
CA GLY A 52 -19.50 21.68 -4.09
C GLY A 52 -18.57 20.60 -3.53
N LEU A 53 -18.35 20.57 -2.21
CA LEU A 53 -17.65 19.48 -1.54
C LEU A 53 -18.61 18.29 -1.32
N HIS A 54 -18.17 17.08 -1.68
CA HIS A 54 -18.96 15.87 -1.49
C HIS A 54 -19.09 15.53 0.01
N PRO A 55 -20.25 15.08 0.53
CA PRO A 55 -20.42 14.77 1.96
C PRO A 55 -19.40 13.78 2.53
N LEU A 56 -19.00 12.76 1.75
CA LEU A 56 -17.96 11.82 2.17
C LEU A 56 -16.55 12.42 2.13
N GLU A 57 -16.26 13.35 1.20
CA GLU A 57 -15.00 14.11 1.24
C GLU A 57 -14.97 15.04 2.46
N TRP A 58 -16.10 15.65 2.81
CA TRP A 58 -16.22 16.44 4.03
C TRP A 58 -15.94 15.61 5.27
N SER A 59 -16.57 14.43 5.40
CA SER A 59 -16.33 13.51 6.52
C SER A 59 -14.85 13.10 6.58
N ASN A 60 -14.25 12.78 5.43
CA ASN A 60 -12.84 12.44 5.32
C ASN A 60 -11.93 13.61 5.70
N ALA A 61 -12.27 14.84 5.31
CA ALA A 61 -11.49 16.03 5.64
C ALA A 61 -11.45 16.31 7.15
N ILE A 62 -12.59 16.16 7.83
CA ILE A 62 -12.68 16.30 9.29
C ILE A 62 -11.81 15.25 10.00
N GLU A 63 -11.85 13.99 9.55
CA GLU A 63 -11.00 12.91 10.07
C GLU A 63 -9.51 13.20 9.82
N CYS A 64 -9.13 13.57 8.59
CA CYS A 64 -7.75 13.95 8.26
C CYS A 64 -7.24 15.11 9.13
N LEU A 65 -8.08 16.13 9.37
CA LEU A 65 -7.74 17.23 10.27
C LEU A 65 -7.53 16.76 11.71
N GLN A 66 -8.36 15.84 12.20
CA GLN A 66 -8.23 15.29 13.54
C GLN A 66 -6.95 14.45 13.69
N VAL A 67 -6.66 13.60 12.70
CA VAL A 67 -5.41 12.82 12.65
C VAL A 67 -4.20 13.76 12.63
N PHE A 68 -4.19 14.78 11.77
CA PHE A 68 -3.09 15.72 11.71
C PHE A 68 -2.87 16.45 13.04
N LYS A 69 -3.93 16.99 13.66
CA LYS A 69 -3.86 17.60 15.00
C LYS A 69 -3.30 16.63 16.05
N ASN A 70 -3.69 15.36 16.00
CA ASN A 70 -3.19 14.32 16.90
C ASN A 70 -1.69 14.07 16.70
N MET A 71 -1.20 14.00 15.45
CA MET A 71 0.24 13.86 15.14
C MET A 71 1.04 15.07 15.64
N LEU A 72 0.47 16.26 15.59
CA LEU A 72 1.08 17.50 16.09
C LEU A 72 0.95 17.66 17.61
N SER A 73 0.28 16.76 18.32
CA SER A 73 0.10 16.91 19.76
C SER A 73 1.39 16.54 20.51
N ARG A 74 1.82 17.40 21.45
CA ARG A 74 3.03 17.15 22.27
C ARG A 74 2.95 15.83 23.02
N ARG A 75 1.75 15.44 23.45
CA ARG A 75 1.51 14.17 24.14
C ARG A 75 1.87 12.99 23.23
N ASN A 76 1.37 12.98 22.00
CA ASN A 76 1.59 11.85 21.09
C ASN A 76 3.03 11.81 20.58
N GLU A 77 3.66 12.95 20.32
CA GLU A 77 5.09 12.99 19.95
C GLU A 77 5.97 12.42 21.07
N ARG A 78 5.68 12.75 22.33
CA ARG A 78 6.39 12.15 23.49
C ARG A 78 6.21 10.64 23.57
N LEU A 79 5.01 10.13 23.27
CA LEU A 79 4.73 8.70 23.27
C LEU A 79 5.39 7.98 22.08
N ALA A 80 5.45 8.63 20.92
CA ALA A 80 6.10 8.11 19.71
C ALA A 80 7.64 8.20 19.78
N GLY A 81 8.18 9.05 20.65
CA GLY A 81 9.62 9.33 20.75
C GLY A 81 10.16 10.27 19.67
N GLU A 82 9.33 10.66 18.70
CA GLU A 82 9.71 11.50 17.56
C GLU A 82 8.63 12.54 17.22
N SER A 83 9.05 13.65 16.59
CA SER A 83 8.17 14.77 16.21
C SER A 83 8.06 14.91 14.69
N SER A 84 6.92 14.50 14.12
CA SER A 84 6.66 14.71 12.69
C SER A 84 6.66 16.20 12.31
N LEU A 85 6.21 17.08 13.21
CA LEU A 85 6.27 18.53 12.98
C LEU A 85 7.71 19.02 12.83
N LYS A 86 8.65 18.51 13.63
CA LYS A 86 10.06 18.85 13.53
C LYS A 86 10.59 18.55 12.12
N TYR A 87 10.31 17.37 11.60
CA TYR A 87 10.71 17.00 10.24
C TYR A 87 10.08 17.92 9.18
N LEU A 88 8.77 18.19 9.28
CA LEU A 88 8.09 19.12 8.36
C LEU A 88 8.70 20.54 8.41
N TRP A 89 9.00 21.04 9.62
CA TRP A 89 9.61 22.35 9.82
C TRP A 89 11.04 22.41 9.25
N MET A 90 11.88 21.41 9.52
CA MET A 90 13.22 21.32 8.94
C MET A 90 13.19 21.25 7.41
N ILE A 91 12.25 20.48 6.83
CA ILE A 91 12.03 20.45 5.37
C ILE A 91 11.65 21.84 4.85
N ALA A 92 10.77 22.55 5.56
CA ALA A 92 10.32 23.88 5.16
C ALA A 92 11.47 24.90 5.16
N GLN A 93 12.37 24.81 6.16
CA GLN A 93 13.57 25.65 6.30
C GLN A 93 14.73 25.26 5.38
N LYS A 94 14.61 24.17 4.61
CA LYS A 94 15.68 23.61 3.76
C LYS A 94 16.95 23.28 4.57
N ASP A 95 16.76 22.73 5.78
CA ASP A 95 17.85 22.38 6.68
C ASP A 95 18.82 21.37 6.01
N PRO A 96 20.14 21.64 5.95
CA PRO A 96 21.11 20.71 5.40
C PRO A 96 21.12 19.32 6.06
N GLU A 97 20.79 19.22 7.35
CA GLU A 97 20.72 17.94 8.06
C GLU A 97 19.61 17.04 7.50
N ILE A 98 18.49 17.61 7.10
CA ILE A 98 17.37 16.86 6.51
C ILE A 98 17.71 16.28 5.14
N THR A 99 18.61 16.96 4.42
CA THR A 99 19.10 16.51 3.11
C THR A 99 20.05 15.31 3.27
N ARG A 100 20.73 15.21 4.43
CA ARG A 100 21.60 14.08 4.78
C ARG A 100 20.83 12.91 5.40
N GLN A 101 19.71 13.18 6.08
CA GLN A 101 18.86 12.14 6.64
C GLN A 101 18.00 11.48 5.56
N ASN A 102 18.00 10.14 5.55
CA ASN A 102 17.18 9.38 4.62
C ASN A 102 15.73 9.29 5.16
N ILE A 103 14.93 10.35 4.94
CA ILE A 103 13.50 10.31 5.23
C ILE A 103 12.84 9.30 4.29
N SER A 104 12.06 8.39 4.87
CA SER A 104 11.38 7.32 4.15
C SER A 104 10.41 7.90 3.11
N HIS A 105 10.25 7.18 1.99
CA HIS A 105 9.24 7.52 0.99
C HIS A 105 7.82 7.56 1.60
N GLY A 106 7.53 6.68 2.56
CA GLY A 106 6.25 6.60 3.25
C GLY A 106 5.86 7.89 3.96
N PHE A 107 6.82 8.56 4.62
CA PHE A 107 6.59 9.83 5.30
C PHE A 107 6.04 10.89 4.32
N PHE A 108 6.66 11.05 3.15
CA PHE A 108 6.21 12.04 2.17
C PHE A 108 4.80 11.72 1.64
N GLU A 109 4.53 10.46 1.30
CA GLU A 109 3.21 10.08 0.79
C GLU A 109 2.12 10.25 1.86
N GLU A 110 2.41 9.94 3.12
CA GLU A 110 1.47 10.12 4.23
C GLU A 110 1.04 11.58 4.36
N PHE A 111 1.99 12.52 4.46
CA PHE A 111 1.65 13.94 4.58
C PHE A 111 1.05 14.53 3.29
N ILE A 112 1.50 14.11 2.10
CA ILE A 112 0.87 14.53 0.83
C ILE A 112 -0.61 14.13 0.81
N ARG A 113 -0.93 12.89 1.22
CA ARG A 113 -2.31 12.38 1.23
C ARG A 113 -3.13 13.01 2.34
N LEU A 114 -2.56 13.20 3.52
CA LEU A 114 -3.21 13.83 4.66
C LEU A 114 -3.57 15.29 4.33
N PHE A 115 -2.64 16.06 3.77
CA PHE A 115 -2.90 17.44 3.34
C PHE A 115 -3.98 17.51 2.26
N LYS A 116 -3.94 16.63 1.26
CA LYS A 116 -5.01 16.55 0.25
C LYS A 116 -6.36 16.21 0.87
N GLY A 117 -6.38 15.28 1.82
CA GLY A 117 -7.57 14.89 2.57
C GLY A 117 -8.17 16.04 3.37
N MET A 118 -7.35 16.80 4.11
CA MET A 118 -7.78 17.97 4.89
C MET A 118 -8.49 19.03 4.04
N HIS A 119 -8.12 19.16 2.75
CA HIS A 119 -8.73 20.10 1.81
C HIS A 119 -9.89 19.50 1.00
N GLY A 120 -10.36 18.29 1.34
CA GLY A 120 -11.45 17.62 0.62
C GLY A 120 -11.09 17.17 -0.80
N ASN A 121 -9.79 17.04 -1.08
CA ASN A 121 -9.23 16.67 -2.39
C ASN A 121 -8.53 15.31 -2.33
N SER A 122 -9.06 14.37 -1.54
CA SER A 122 -8.48 13.03 -1.41
C SER A 122 -8.54 12.24 -2.72
N ASN A 123 -9.48 12.62 -3.60
CA ASN A 123 -9.89 11.94 -4.83
C ASN A 123 -10.54 10.57 -4.60
N LEU A 124 -10.83 10.20 -3.35
CA LEU A 124 -11.46 8.92 -3.00
C LEU A 124 -12.95 8.92 -3.36
N TYR A 125 -13.64 10.03 -3.13
CA TYR A 125 -15.06 10.20 -3.39
C TYR A 125 -15.30 11.26 -4.47
N SER A 126 -14.39 11.31 -5.44
CA SER A 126 -14.40 12.25 -6.57
C SER A 126 -15.58 12.08 -7.53
N GLN A 127 -16.40 11.04 -7.36
CA GLN A 127 -17.73 10.97 -7.97
C GLN A 127 -18.64 12.00 -7.29
N LYS A 128 -18.55 13.24 -7.77
CA LYS A 128 -19.33 14.39 -7.29
C LYS A 128 -20.84 14.23 -7.49
N ASP A 129 -21.24 13.29 -8.34
CA ASP A 129 -22.63 13.17 -8.79
C ASP A 129 -23.38 12.10 -8.00
N THR A 130 -24.53 12.48 -7.46
CA THR A 130 -25.53 11.50 -7.00
C THR A 130 -25.83 10.53 -8.14
N PRO A 131 -25.74 9.20 -7.93
CA PRO A 131 -25.95 8.25 -9.01
C PRO A 131 -27.30 8.47 -9.68
N SER A 132 -27.30 8.52 -11.00
CA SER A 132 -28.48 8.88 -11.81
C SER A 132 -29.69 7.98 -11.53
N PHE A 133 -29.44 6.72 -11.15
CA PHE A 133 -30.48 5.74 -10.81
C PHE A 133 -31.31 6.12 -9.57
N VAL A 134 -30.81 6.98 -8.67
CA VAL A 134 -31.54 7.40 -7.46
C VAL A 134 -32.80 8.20 -7.84
N LYS A 135 -32.80 8.85 -9.02
CA LYS A 135 -33.92 9.65 -9.53
C LYS A 135 -35.01 8.82 -10.22
N TYR A 136 -34.79 7.52 -10.41
CA TYR A 136 -35.71 6.63 -11.14
C TYR A 136 -36.16 5.45 -10.26
N GLN A 137 -37.25 4.79 -10.65
CA GLN A 137 -37.75 3.58 -10.00
C GLN A 137 -38.01 2.46 -11.02
N GLY A 138 -38.23 1.24 -10.54
CA GLY A 138 -38.55 0.07 -11.36
C GLY A 138 -37.43 -0.33 -12.32
N ARG A 139 -37.80 -0.84 -13.50
CA ARG A 139 -36.86 -1.41 -14.49
C ARG A 139 -35.81 -0.42 -14.99
N LYS A 140 -36.18 0.86 -15.15
CA LYS A 140 -35.25 1.92 -15.57
C LYS A 140 -34.15 2.15 -14.53
N ALA A 141 -34.49 2.16 -13.25
CA ALA A 141 -33.51 2.26 -12.17
C ALA A 141 -32.60 1.03 -12.11
N ALA A 142 -33.16 -0.17 -12.32
CA ALA A 142 -32.39 -1.41 -12.33
C ALA A 142 -31.32 -1.42 -13.44
N ASN A 143 -31.69 -1.01 -14.66
CA ASN A 143 -30.74 -0.93 -15.78
C ASN A 143 -29.61 0.07 -15.50
N LEU A 144 -29.95 1.28 -15.02
CA LEU A 144 -28.95 2.31 -14.69
C LEU A 144 -28.01 1.89 -13.54
N ARG A 145 -28.50 1.10 -12.57
CA ARG A 145 -27.64 0.50 -11.53
C ARG A 145 -26.70 -0.53 -12.12
N SER A 146 -27.19 -1.38 -13.02
CA SER A 146 -26.35 -2.39 -13.69
C SER A 146 -25.21 -1.72 -14.45
N GLU A 147 -25.52 -0.69 -15.25
CA GLU A 147 -24.51 0.09 -15.98
C GLU A 147 -23.47 0.75 -15.05
N GLU A 148 -23.90 1.24 -13.88
CA GLU A 148 -22.97 1.81 -12.89
C GLU A 148 -22.08 0.73 -12.25
N LEU A 149 -22.64 -0.43 -11.93
CA LEU A 149 -21.87 -1.58 -11.42
C LEU A 149 -20.85 -2.07 -12.46
N ASP A 150 -21.18 -2.06 -13.75
CA ASP A 150 -20.24 -2.39 -14.82
C ASP A 150 -19.06 -1.41 -14.84
N ARG A 151 -19.31 -0.09 -14.66
CA ARG A 151 -18.25 0.92 -14.54
C ARG A 151 -17.36 0.69 -13.32
N ILE A 152 -17.96 0.40 -12.16
CA ILE A 152 -17.24 0.08 -10.92
C ILE A 152 -16.40 -1.19 -11.12
N SER A 153 -16.94 -2.21 -11.77
CA SER A 153 -16.23 -3.45 -12.08
C SER A 153 -15.02 -3.18 -12.98
N GLN A 154 -15.18 -2.40 -14.05
CA GLN A 154 -14.07 -2.02 -14.94
C GLN A 154 -12.96 -1.27 -14.18
N TYR A 155 -13.34 -0.35 -13.29
CA TYR A 155 -12.39 0.35 -12.43
C TYR A 155 -11.67 -0.65 -11.52
N ALA A 156 -12.38 -1.51 -10.81
CA ALA A 156 -11.79 -2.53 -9.94
C ALA A 156 -10.86 -3.49 -10.70
N GLU A 157 -11.28 -3.97 -11.87
CA GLU A 157 -10.47 -4.82 -12.75
C GLU A 157 -9.14 -4.14 -13.13
N SER A 158 -9.14 -2.83 -13.36
CA SER A 158 -7.90 -2.08 -13.70
C SER A 158 -6.86 -2.09 -12.57
N PHE A 159 -7.29 -2.29 -11.32
CA PHE A 159 -6.41 -2.46 -10.18
C PHE A 159 -6.06 -3.93 -9.97
N ILE A 160 -7.02 -4.84 -10.10
CA ILE A 160 -6.82 -6.29 -9.95
C ILE A 160 -5.77 -6.78 -10.97
N LYS A 161 -5.86 -6.34 -12.24
CA LYS A 161 -4.92 -6.70 -13.32
C LYS A 161 -3.47 -6.25 -13.08
N ARG A 162 -3.20 -5.40 -12.08
CA ARG A 162 -1.83 -4.99 -11.72
C ARG A 162 -1.08 -6.07 -10.95
N TYR A 163 -1.82 -6.99 -10.33
CA TYR A 163 -1.27 -8.09 -9.57
C TYR A 163 -1.43 -9.38 -10.39
N LYS A 164 -0.35 -10.16 -10.47
CA LYS A 164 -0.40 -11.47 -11.11
C LYS A 164 -1.34 -12.38 -10.33
N SER A 165 -2.17 -13.14 -11.03
CA SER A 165 -3.06 -14.13 -10.43
C SER A 165 -2.62 -15.54 -10.81
N GLY A 166 -2.94 -16.52 -9.97
CA GLY A 166 -2.74 -17.94 -10.30
C GLY A 166 -3.57 -18.42 -11.49
N LEU A 167 -4.50 -17.59 -11.98
CA LEU A 167 -5.35 -17.87 -13.14
C LEU A 167 -4.79 -17.25 -14.43
N ASP A 168 -3.69 -16.50 -14.36
CA ASP A 168 -3.08 -15.91 -15.54
C ASP A 168 -2.47 -17.01 -16.41
N GLU A 169 -2.71 -16.97 -17.73
CA GLU A 169 -2.26 -18.02 -18.65
C GLU A 169 -0.75 -18.28 -18.57
N ASN A 170 0.05 -17.22 -18.40
CA ASN A 170 1.50 -17.34 -18.25
C ASN A 170 1.88 -18.05 -16.94
N ILE A 171 1.16 -17.79 -15.86
CA ILE A 171 1.40 -18.43 -14.55
C ILE A 171 0.98 -19.90 -14.59
N ILE A 172 -0.15 -20.22 -15.24
CA ILE A 172 -0.58 -21.60 -15.45
C ILE A 172 0.50 -22.38 -16.21
N ARG A 173 1.07 -21.81 -17.28
CA ARG A 173 2.16 -22.44 -18.04
C ARG A 173 3.40 -22.69 -17.18
N ILE A 174 3.81 -21.71 -16.37
CA ILE A 174 4.95 -21.86 -15.44
C ILE A 174 4.68 -23.00 -14.44
N GLN A 175 3.47 -23.08 -13.89
CA GLN A 175 3.09 -24.15 -12.96
C GLN A 175 3.09 -25.52 -13.64
N GLU A 176 2.61 -25.63 -14.87
CA GLU A 176 2.66 -26.88 -15.64
C GLU A 176 4.10 -27.34 -15.91
N GLU A 177 5.01 -26.42 -16.22
CA GLU A 177 6.43 -26.70 -16.40
C GLU A 177 7.10 -27.13 -15.09
N ASN A 178 6.82 -26.42 -13.99
CA ASN A 178 7.28 -26.78 -12.66
C ASN A 178 6.79 -28.17 -12.25
N GLN A 179 5.50 -28.47 -12.47
CA GLN A 179 4.93 -29.78 -12.20
C GLN A 179 5.65 -30.88 -13.00
N LYS A 180 5.88 -30.68 -14.30
CA LYS A 180 6.60 -31.65 -15.15
C LYS A 180 8.02 -31.91 -14.65
N ARG A 181 8.74 -30.86 -14.27
CA ARG A 181 10.11 -30.96 -13.72
C ARG A 181 10.13 -31.76 -12.41
N ILE A 182 9.21 -31.45 -11.49
CA ILE A 182 9.12 -32.14 -10.19
C ILE A 182 8.73 -33.61 -10.38
N LEU A 183 7.75 -33.90 -11.24
CA LEU A 183 7.37 -35.27 -11.59
C LEU A 183 8.55 -36.04 -12.22
N GLY A 184 9.34 -35.39 -13.07
CA GLY A 184 10.55 -35.95 -13.66
C GLY A 184 11.60 -36.34 -12.62
N TYR A 185 11.83 -35.49 -11.62
CA TYR A 185 12.77 -35.77 -10.52
C TYR A 185 12.34 -36.99 -9.69
N PHE A 186 11.06 -37.04 -9.30
CA PHE A 186 10.51 -38.14 -8.51
C PHE A 186 10.12 -39.38 -9.34
N LYS A 187 10.32 -39.35 -10.67
CA LYS A 187 9.91 -40.41 -11.61
C LYS A 187 8.43 -40.79 -11.45
N ALA A 188 7.58 -39.80 -11.26
CA ALA A 188 6.15 -39.94 -11.01
C ALA A 188 5.31 -39.46 -12.20
N ASN A 189 4.03 -39.78 -12.22
CA ASN A 189 3.10 -39.39 -13.28
C ASN A 189 2.02 -38.40 -12.79
N LYS A 190 1.09 -38.01 -13.68
CA LYS A 190 0.03 -37.04 -13.35
C LYS A 190 -1.00 -37.58 -12.37
N ASP A 191 -1.20 -38.89 -12.29
CA ASP A 191 -2.12 -39.51 -11.33
C ASP A 191 -1.51 -39.49 -9.93
N ASP A 192 -0.21 -39.74 -9.81
CA ASP A 192 0.55 -39.55 -8.58
C ASP A 192 0.44 -38.10 -8.07
N TRP A 193 0.52 -37.12 -8.97
CA TRP A 193 0.40 -35.70 -8.60
C TRP A 193 -0.94 -35.37 -7.91
N LYS A 194 -2.03 -36.03 -8.34
CA LYS A 194 -3.37 -35.85 -7.76
C LYS A 194 -3.57 -36.64 -6.47
N ASP A 195 -2.71 -37.61 -6.17
CA ASP A 195 -2.74 -38.36 -4.90
C ASP A 195 -2.07 -37.55 -3.78
N TRP A 196 -2.90 -37.05 -2.85
CA TRP A 196 -2.39 -36.34 -1.66
C TRP A 196 -1.44 -37.20 -0.82
N LYS A 197 -1.59 -38.53 -0.80
CA LYS A 197 -0.67 -39.42 -0.08
C LYS A 197 0.70 -39.42 -0.73
N TRP A 198 0.76 -39.37 -2.05
CA TRP A 198 2.02 -39.22 -2.79
C TRP A 198 2.68 -37.87 -2.47
N GLN A 199 1.91 -36.78 -2.41
CA GLN A 199 2.43 -35.46 -2.02
C GLN A 199 3.07 -35.47 -0.62
N ILE A 200 2.42 -36.14 0.35
CA ILE A 200 2.94 -36.25 1.73
C ILE A 200 4.16 -37.18 1.82
N ARG A 201 4.20 -38.28 1.04
CA ARG A 201 5.35 -39.18 0.98
C ARG A 201 6.60 -38.51 0.40
N ASN A 202 6.42 -37.58 -0.55
CA ASN A 202 7.51 -36.90 -1.25
C ASN A 202 7.74 -35.47 -0.75
N VAL A 203 7.43 -35.19 0.52
CA VAL A 203 7.77 -33.90 1.14
C VAL A 203 9.29 -33.71 1.12
N ILE A 204 9.73 -32.60 0.53
CA ILE A 204 11.13 -32.18 0.51
C ILE A 204 11.51 -31.68 1.90
N ARG A 205 12.51 -32.30 2.53
CA ARG A 205 12.91 -32.03 3.93
C ARG A 205 14.35 -31.57 4.10
N ASP A 206 15.11 -31.44 3.02
CA ASP A 206 16.51 -31.07 3.04
C ASP A 206 16.85 -30.05 1.95
N SER A 207 17.91 -29.29 2.20
CA SER A 207 18.35 -28.20 1.32
C SER A 207 18.88 -28.71 -0.02
N LYS A 208 19.39 -29.95 -0.07
CA LYS A 208 19.95 -30.56 -1.29
C LYS A 208 18.85 -30.86 -2.29
N THR A 209 17.84 -31.65 -1.90
CA THR A 209 16.69 -31.94 -2.76
C THR A 209 15.93 -30.67 -3.15
N LEU A 210 15.86 -29.68 -2.25
CA LEU A 210 15.31 -28.38 -2.59
C LEU A 210 16.12 -27.68 -3.71
N SER A 211 17.44 -27.64 -3.57
CA SER A 211 18.35 -27.02 -4.55
C SER A 211 18.36 -27.74 -5.90
N ASP A 212 18.14 -29.07 -5.92
CA ASP A 212 18.03 -29.84 -7.16
C ASP A 212 16.77 -29.47 -7.96
N LEU A 213 15.73 -28.97 -7.29
CA LEU A 213 14.44 -28.68 -7.88
C LEU A 213 14.25 -27.18 -8.18
N VAL A 214 14.76 -26.28 -7.34
CA VAL A 214 14.59 -24.83 -7.54
C VAL A 214 15.90 -24.11 -7.23
N GLU A 215 16.18 -23.02 -7.96
CA GLU A 215 17.31 -22.16 -7.63
C GLU A 215 17.05 -21.46 -6.29
N ILE A 216 17.97 -21.63 -5.34
CA ILE A 216 17.93 -20.97 -4.03
C ILE A 216 19.26 -20.29 -3.77
N THR A 217 19.25 -19.21 -2.98
CA THR A 217 20.50 -18.54 -2.58
C THR A 217 21.27 -19.38 -1.56
N ASP A 218 22.58 -19.14 -1.45
CA ASP A 218 23.40 -19.78 -0.42
C ASP A 218 22.88 -19.47 0.99
N GLU A 219 22.34 -18.27 1.22
CA GLU A 219 21.74 -17.92 2.52
C GLU A 219 20.50 -18.78 2.80
N SER A 220 19.65 -18.99 1.80
CA SER A 220 18.45 -19.82 1.93
C SER A 220 18.83 -21.28 2.22
N ARG A 221 19.86 -21.79 1.53
CA ARG A 221 20.41 -23.13 1.76
C ARG A 221 20.90 -23.29 3.20
N GLN A 222 21.73 -22.36 3.67
CA GLN A 222 22.24 -22.35 5.04
C GLN A 222 21.11 -22.24 6.07
N ALA A 223 20.09 -21.41 5.81
CA ALA A 223 18.95 -21.26 6.70
C ALA A 223 18.17 -22.58 6.88
N VAL A 224 17.97 -23.32 5.79
CA VAL A 224 17.34 -24.65 5.83
C VAL A 224 18.21 -25.63 6.65
N ASP A 225 19.52 -25.66 6.40
CA ASP A 225 20.44 -26.55 7.12
C ASP A 225 20.50 -26.24 8.63
N ILE A 226 20.52 -24.95 9.00
CA ILE A 226 20.48 -24.48 10.39
C ILE A 226 19.15 -24.89 11.05
N ALA A 227 18.02 -24.70 10.38
CA ALA A 227 16.71 -25.06 10.92
C ALA A 227 16.64 -26.57 11.22
N ILE A 228 17.06 -27.40 10.26
CA ILE A 228 17.12 -28.86 10.41
C ILE A 228 18.07 -29.25 11.54
N GLY A 229 19.27 -28.65 11.61
CA GLY A 229 20.25 -28.89 12.67
C GLY A 229 19.74 -28.57 14.07
N ASN A 230 18.87 -27.55 14.19
CA ASN A 230 18.21 -27.15 15.43
C ASN A 230 16.86 -27.87 15.67
N ARG A 231 16.56 -28.91 14.90
CA ARG A 231 15.32 -29.71 15.00
C ARG A 231 14.03 -28.90 14.78
N ILE A 232 14.12 -27.81 14.02
CA ILE A 232 12.96 -27.07 13.56
C ILE A 232 12.36 -27.85 12.37
N PRO A 233 11.09 -28.28 12.42
CA PRO A 233 10.48 -29.03 11.32
C PRO A 233 10.47 -28.21 10.03
N PHE A 234 11.06 -28.77 8.98
CA PHE A 234 11.06 -28.23 7.63
C PHE A 234 10.44 -29.25 6.67
N GLY A 235 9.59 -28.77 5.76
CA GLY A 235 8.91 -29.64 4.82
C GLY A 235 8.14 -28.85 3.76
N ILE A 236 8.45 -29.08 2.50
CA ILE A 236 7.72 -28.50 1.36
C ILE A 236 7.11 -29.64 0.55
N THR A 237 5.80 -29.60 0.29
CA THR A 237 5.16 -30.60 -0.57
C THR A 237 5.52 -30.34 -2.04
N PRO A 238 5.56 -31.36 -2.91
CA PRO A 238 5.78 -31.17 -4.34
C PRO A 238 4.80 -30.15 -4.95
N TYR A 239 3.52 -30.18 -4.53
CA TYR A 239 2.53 -29.18 -4.92
C TYR A 239 2.94 -27.76 -4.54
N TYR A 240 3.31 -27.50 -3.29
CA TYR A 240 3.69 -26.16 -2.86
C TYR A 240 4.99 -25.68 -3.54
N LEU A 241 5.91 -26.60 -3.80
CA LEU A 241 7.12 -26.32 -4.56
C LEU A 241 6.82 -25.88 -6.00
N SER A 242 5.76 -26.41 -6.63
CA SER A 242 5.38 -25.99 -8.00
C SER A 242 4.87 -24.56 -8.11
N LEU A 243 4.45 -23.97 -6.99
CA LEU A 243 4.01 -22.58 -6.90
C LEU A 243 5.18 -21.60 -6.74
N MET A 244 6.39 -22.09 -6.47
CA MET A 244 7.58 -21.27 -6.34
C MET A 244 8.16 -20.90 -7.71
N ASP A 245 8.77 -19.73 -7.78
CA ASP A 245 9.63 -19.39 -8.92
C ASP A 245 10.81 -20.35 -8.95
N SER A 246 11.07 -20.95 -10.11
CA SER A 246 12.11 -21.97 -10.26
C SER A 246 13.52 -21.39 -10.44
N LYS A 247 13.60 -20.09 -10.71
CA LYS A 247 14.84 -19.35 -10.95
C LYS A 247 14.88 -18.09 -10.10
N LEU A 248 16.08 -17.68 -9.71
CA LEU A 248 16.28 -16.37 -9.07
C LEU A 248 16.11 -15.28 -10.13
N GLY A 249 15.12 -14.40 -9.92
CA GLY A 249 14.77 -13.29 -10.82
C GLY A 249 15.63 -12.05 -10.66
#